data_AF-A0AAV6R4B5-F1
#
_entry.id   AF-A0AAV6R4B5-F1
#
_cell.length_a   1.000
_cell.length_b   1.000
_cell.length_c   1.000
_cell.angle_alpha   90.00
_cell.angle_beta   90.00
_cell.angle_gamma   90.00
#
_symmetry.space_group_name_H-M   'P 1'
#
loop_
_entity.id
_entity.type
_entity.pdbx_description
1 polymer ?
#
loop_
_entity_poly.entity_id
_entity_poly.type
_entity_poly.pdbx_seq_one_letter_code
_entity_poly.pdbx_strand_id
1 'polypeptide(L)'
;MDLVWIVGFVVHFCAWFASAERHSVYWNSTNPKFLWNDYAVEVKLNDYLDIVCPHYPEGEVPLLDAERYVLYMVEREDYDACKPQSYDQMRWECGHPFAPHAPEKFSEKFQRFTPFTLGKEFRQGESYYYISKPLHHHGKECLRLRVDVVAADGSQEARVAKGGTGGAGVGAGGGVHNPSNRLPADDPVVILPDVQKSVRASSAVATTSLSILSLLVPFSLLLLLH
;
A
#
# COMPACT_ATOMS: atom_id res chain seq x y z
N MET A 1 28.40 33.27 -7.83
CA MET A 1 28.17 32.19 -6.85
C MET A 1 26.66 31.96 -6.63
N ASP A 2 25.82 32.96 -6.86
CA ASP A 2 24.37 32.94 -6.54
C ASP A 2 23.55 31.90 -7.30
N LEU A 3 23.89 31.61 -8.56
CA LEU A 3 23.13 30.67 -9.39
C LEU A 3 23.23 29.21 -8.88
N VAL A 4 24.38 28.83 -8.31
CA VAL A 4 24.59 27.50 -7.72
C VAL A 4 23.76 27.35 -6.44
N TRP A 5 23.67 28.40 -5.63
CA TRP A 5 22.84 28.42 -4.42
C TRP A 5 21.36 28.36 -4.75
N ILE A 6 20.91 29.14 -5.74
CA ILE A 6 19.51 29.13 -6.20
C ILE A 6 19.13 27.75 -6.73
N VAL A 7 19.98 27.14 -7.58
CA VAL A 7 19.74 25.77 -8.08
C VAL A 7 19.75 24.77 -6.94
N GLY A 8 20.66 24.91 -5.96
CA GLY A 8 20.69 24.07 -4.77
C GLY A 8 19.41 24.16 -3.93
N PHE A 9 18.91 25.38 -3.68
CA PHE A 9 17.65 25.60 -2.95
C PHE A 9 16.44 25.07 -3.73
N VAL A 10 16.38 25.26 -5.05
CA VAL A 10 15.30 24.74 -5.89
C VAL A 10 15.31 23.21 -5.90
N VAL A 11 16.45 22.56 -6.08
CA VAL A 11 16.55 21.09 -6.05
C VAL A 11 16.17 20.55 -4.67
N HIS A 12 16.59 21.21 -3.59
CA HIS A 12 16.25 20.81 -2.23
C HIS A 12 14.75 20.94 -1.94
N PHE A 13 14.15 22.05 -2.37
CA PHE A 13 12.71 22.29 -2.23
C PHE A 13 11.92 21.31 -3.09
N CYS A 14 12.30 21.09 -4.35
CA CYS A 14 11.68 20.09 -5.22
C CYS A 14 11.79 18.66 -4.65
N ALA A 15 12.93 18.31 -4.04
CA ALA A 15 13.11 17.01 -3.40
C ALA A 15 12.21 16.83 -2.16
N TRP A 16 11.89 17.92 -1.44
CA TRP A 16 10.96 17.88 -0.31
C TRP A 16 9.51 17.60 -0.73
N PHE A 17 9.07 18.04 -1.91
CA PHE A 17 7.72 17.73 -2.42
C PHE A 17 7.61 16.37 -3.11
N ALA A 18 8.72 15.72 -3.46
CA ALA A 18 8.73 14.49 -4.25
C ALA A 18 8.85 13.19 -3.42
N SER A 19 8.87 13.26 -2.09
CA SER A 19 9.07 12.08 -1.25
C SER A 19 7.76 11.33 -1.01
N ALA A 20 7.71 10.06 -1.39
CA ALA A 20 6.64 9.15 -0.99
C ALA A 20 6.86 8.67 0.46
N GLU A 21 5.82 8.73 1.28
CA GLU A 21 5.89 8.28 2.67
C GLU A 21 5.72 6.75 2.76
N ARG A 22 6.30 6.15 3.81
CA ARG A 22 6.16 4.72 4.10
C ARG A 22 5.49 4.52 5.44
N HIS A 23 4.38 3.79 5.45
CA HIS A 23 3.60 3.46 6.64
C HIS A 23 3.83 2.00 7.00
N SER A 24 4.23 1.69 8.23
CA SER A 24 4.50 0.31 8.66
C SER A 24 3.44 -0.20 9.63
N VAL A 25 2.88 -1.38 9.35
CA VAL A 25 1.88 -2.05 10.17
C VAL A 25 2.39 -3.45 10.55
N TYR A 26 2.64 -3.67 11.84
CA TYR A 26 2.99 -4.97 12.38
C TYR A 26 1.74 -5.83 12.57
N TRP A 27 1.60 -6.89 11.80
CA TRP A 27 0.39 -7.71 11.70
C TRP A 27 0.45 -8.92 12.63
N ASN A 28 0.28 -8.71 13.93
CA ASN A 28 0.23 -9.77 14.94
C ASN A 28 -0.82 -9.48 16.00
N SER A 29 -1.26 -10.53 16.72
CA SER A 29 -2.34 -10.42 17.70
C SER A 29 -1.95 -9.61 18.95
N THR A 30 -0.66 -9.51 19.25
CA THR A 30 -0.10 -8.76 20.38
C THR A 30 -0.09 -7.24 20.13
N ASN A 31 -0.19 -6.80 18.88
CA ASN A 31 -0.20 -5.37 18.56
C ASN A 31 -1.51 -4.71 19.09
N PRO A 32 -1.41 -3.78 20.04
CA PRO A 32 -2.58 -3.22 20.72
C PRO A 32 -3.51 -2.45 19.78
N LYS A 33 -3.01 -1.99 18.62
CA LYS A 33 -3.83 -1.29 17.63
C LYS A 33 -4.94 -2.19 17.05
N PHE A 34 -4.78 -3.51 17.07
CA PHE A 34 -5.81 -4.45 16.61
C PHE A 34 -6.83 -4.83 17.70
N LEU A 35 -6.72 -4.34 18.93
CA LEU A 35 -7.61 -4.76 20.03
C LEU A 35 -9.06 -4.36 19.81
N TRP A 36 -9.29 -3.16 19.28
CA TRP A 36 -10.62 -2.55 19.17
C TRP A 36 -11.23 -2.67 17.77
N ASN A 37 -10.58 -3.41 16.87
CA ASN A 37 -11.05 -3.66 15.51
C ASN A 37 -11.35 -2.38 14.69
N ASP A 38 -10.72 -1.26 15.04
CA ASP A 38 -10.86 0.07 14.44
C ASP A 38 -9.54 0.60 13.88
N TYR A 39 -8.50 -0.25 13.80
CA TYR A 39 -7.19 0.14 13.29
C TYR A 39 -7.33 0.68 11.86
N ALA A 40 -7.00 1.97 11.71
CA ALA A 40 -6.92 2.65 10.44
C ALA A 40 -5.57 3.34 10.24
N VAL A 41 -5.16 3.49 8.98
CA VAL A 41 -3.99 4.26 8.56
C VAL A 41 -4.43 5.18 7.43
N GLU A 42 -4.02 6.44 7.49
CA GLU A 42 -4.21 7.41 6.41
C GLU A 42 -2.97 7.43 5.52
N VAL A 43 -3.17 7.35 4.20
CA VAL A 43 -2.09 7.36 3.21
C VAL A 43 -2.41 8.31 2.07
N LYS A 44 -1.40 8.82 1.37
CA LYS A 44 -1.58 9.58 0.13
C LYS A 44 -1.34 8.71 -1.07
N LEU A 45 -1.76 9.17 -2.25
CA LEU A 45 -1.34 8.52 -3.49
C LEU A 45 0.19 8.55 -3.61
N ASN A 46 0.73 7.45 -4.11
CA ASN A 46 2.15 7.11 -4.25
C ASN A 46 2.89 6.74 -2.95
N ASP A 47 2.25 6.86 -1.79
CA ASP A 47 2.79 6.31 -0.54
C ASP A 47 2.83 4.78 -0.59
N TYR A 48 3.57 4.20 0.35
CA TYR A 48 3.66 2.77 0.55
C TYR A 48 3.09 2.36 1.91
N LEU A 49 2.37 1.25 1.93
CA LEU A 49 2.05 0.52 3.15
C LEU A 49 2.88 -0.75 3.21
N ASP A 50 3.67 -0.86 4.25
CA ASP A 50 4.47 -2.02 4.59
C ASP A 50 3.75 -2.82 5.69
N ILE A 51 3.16 -3.95 5.33
CA ILE A 51 2.63 -4.92 6.29
C ILE A 51 3.74 -5.89 6.67
N VAL A 52 4.11 -5.87 7.94
CA VAL A 52 5.18 -6.70 8.52
C VAL A 52 4.54 -7.91 9.18
N CYS A 53 4.89 -9.11 8.70
CA CYS A 53 4.40 -10.37 9.24
C CYS A 53 4.93 -10.65 10.66
N PRO A 54 4.26 -11.52 11.45
CA PRO A 54 4.83 -12.02 12.70
C PRO A 54 6.19 -12.68 12.46
N HIS A 55 7.16 -12.38 13.33
CA HIS A 55 8.51 -12.91 13.25
C HIS A 55 8.99 -13.26 14.65
N TYR A 56 9.64 -14.42 14.76
CA TYR A 56 10.15 -14.96 16.00
C TYR A 56 11.56 -15.48 15.79
N PRO A 57 12.49 -15.25 16.74
CA PRO A 57 13.80 -15.90 16.69
C PRO A 57 13.66 -17.42 16.75
N GLU A 58 14.55 -18.13 16.05
CA GLU A 58 14.58 -19.59 16.08
C GLU A 58 14.82 -20.10 17.50
N GLY A 59 13.98 -21.03 17.95
CA GLY A 59 14.10 -21.68 19.26
C GLY A 59 13.45 -20.94 20.44
N GLU A 60 13.00 -19.69 20.27
CA GLU A 60 12.28 -18.97 21.34
C GLU A 60 10.81 -19.38 21.44
N VAL A 61 10.15 -19.61 20.30
CA VAL A 61 8.73 -19.95 20.21
C VAL A 61 8.54 -21.27 19.47
N PRO A 62 7.73 -22.21 19.99
CA PRO A 62 7.39 -23.43 19.27
C PRO A 62 6.72 -23.13 17.92
N LEU A 63 6.97 -23.98 16.91
CA LEU A 63 6.40 -23.85 15.56
C LEU A 63 4.86 -23.73 15.55
N LEU A 64 4.19 -24.33 16.54
CA LEU A 64 2.74 -24.34 16.70
C LEU A 64 2.18 -23.07 17.36
N ASP A 65 3.02 -22.31 18.08
CA ASP A 65 2.60 -21.09 18.75
C ASP A 65 2.93 -19.84 17.91
N ALA A 66 3.83 -19.99 16.93
CA ALA A 66 4.19 -18.91 16.02
C ALA A 66 3.04 -18.55 15.08
N GLU A 67 2.55 -17.32 15.18
CA GLU A 67 1.44 -16.82 14.38
C GLU A 67 1.76 -16.78 12.88
N ARG A 68 0.79 -17.18 12.05
CA ARG A 68 0.86 -17.18 10.58
C ARG A 68 -0.48 -16.78 10.01
N TYR A 69 -0.46 -16.01 8.92
CA TYR A 69 -1.69 -15.41 8.37
C TYR A 69 -1.72 -15.41 6.85
N VAL A 70 -2.91 -15.59 6.28
CA VAL A 70 -3.20 -15.20 4.90
C VAL A 70 -3.90 -13.84 4.94
N LEU A 71 -3.38 -12.87 4.19
CA LEU A 71 -3.92 -11.53 4.07
C LEU A 71 -4.80 -11.43 2.83
N TYR A 72 -5.98 -10.84 3.02
CA TYR A 72 -6.94 -10.59 1.95
C TYR A 72 -7.21 -9.10 1.82
N MET A 73 -7.36 -8.63 0.59
CA MET A 73 -7.90 -7.31 0.31
C MET A 73 -9.37 -7.49 -0.07
N VAL A 74 -10.27 -6.89 0.71
CA VAL A 74 -11.70 -7.18 0.65
C VAL A 74 -12.54 -5.89 0.54
N GLU A 75 -13.81 -6.07 0.19
CA GLU A 75 -14.80 -4.98 0.21
C GLU A 75 -15.27 -4.71 1.66
N ARG A 76 -15.99 -3.59 1.85
CA ARG A 76 -16.42 -3.14 3.18
C ARG A 76 -17.27 -4.18 3.91
N GLU A 77 -18.22 -4.81 3.23
CA GLU A 77 -19.13 -5.80 3.82
C GLU A 77 -18.37 -7.02 4.35
N ASP A 78 -17.38 -7.48 3.59
CA ASP A 78 -16.51 -8.61 3.93
C ASP A 78 -15.54 -8.27 5.08
N TYR A 79 -15.11 -7.01 5.16
CA TYR A 79 -14.32 -6.50 6.29
C TYR A 79 -15.12 -6.47 7.60
N ASP A 80 -16.39 -6.08 7.52
CA ASP A 80 -17.29 -6.04 8.68
C ASP A 80 -17.66 -7.46 9.15
N ALA A 81 -17.96 -8.36 8.21
CA ALA A 81 -18.20 -9.78 8.49
C ALA A 81 -16.92 -10.59 8.77
N CYS A 82 -15.77 -9.98 8.50
CA CYS A 82 -14.45 -10.58 8.53
C CYS A 82 -14.35 -11.92 7.80
N LYS A 83 -14.84 -11.96 6.57
CA LYS A 83 -14.91 -13.17 5.77
C LYS A 83 -14.58 -12.82 4.31
N PRO A 84 -13.45 -13.32 3.77
CA PRO A 84 -13.18 -13.16 2.34
C PRO A 84 -14.20 -13.99 1.53
N GLN A 85 -14.56 -13.49 0.34
CA GLN A 85 -15.48 -14.18 -0.57
C GLN A 85 -14.81 -15.35 -1.29
N SER A 86 -13.57 -15.16 -1.75
CA SER A 86 -12.82 -16.19 -2.44
C SER A 86 -11.32 -16.08 -2.17
N TYR A 87 -10.59 -17.12 -2.59
CA TYR A 87 -9.13 -17.11 -2.56
C TYR A 87 -8.52 -16.10 -3.55
N ASP A 88 -9.27 -15.65 -4.55
CA ASP A 88 -8.80 -14.67 -5.54
C ASP A 88 -8.58 -13.28 -4.93
N GLN A 89 -9.20 -13.01 -3.77
CA GLN A 89 -8.96 -11.80 -2.97
C GLN A 89 -7.68 -11.88 -2.11
N MET A 90 -6.96 -13.01 -2.16
CA MET A 90 -5.70 -13.16 -1.44
C MET A 90 -4.69 -12.14 -1.95
N ARG A 91 -4.11 -11.39 -1.02
CA ARG A 91 -3.11 -10.37 -1.32
C ARG A 91 -1.69 -10.81 -0.96
N TRP A 92 -1.54 -11.57 0.13
CA TRP A 92 -0.25 -12.04 0.63
C TRP A 92 -0.40 -13.22 1.62
N GLU A 93 0.66 -14.00 1.80
CA GLU A 93 0.74 -15.07 2.80
C GLU A 93 1.95 -14.85 3.71
N CYS A 94 1.72 -14.65 5.00
CA CYS A 94 2.74 -14.65 6.04
C CYS A 94 3.02 -16.09 6.50
N GLY A 95 3.80 -16.82 5.69
CA GLY A 95 4.08 -18.26 5.88
C GLY A 95 5.36 -18.57 6.65
N HIS A 96 6.29 -17.61 6.78
CA HIS A 96 7.65 -17.84 7.27
C HIS A 96 7.97 -17.10 8.59
N PRO A 97 7.42 -17.55 9.74
CA PRO A 97 7.60 -16.86 11.02
C PRO A 97 9.06 -16.87 11.54
N PHE A 98 9.91 -17.78 11.06
CA PHE A 98 11.30 -17.94 11.47
C PHE A 98 12.28 -17.54 10.36
N ALA A 99 11.92 -16.57 9.51
CA ALA A 99 12.80 -16.10 8.44
C ALA A 99 14.18 -15.66 9.01
N PRO A 100 15.31 -16.08 8.40
CA PRO A 100 16.64 -16.01 9.03
C PRO A 100 17.25 -14.59 9.10
N HIS A 101 16.73 -13.64 8.32
CA HIS A 101 17.33 -12.30 8.19
C HIS A 101 16.44 -11.19 8.70
N ALA A 102 15.18 -11.19 8.30
CA ALA A 102 14.22 -10.15 8.64
C ALA A 102 12.80 -10.70 8.57
N PRO A 103 11.85 -10.07 9.28
CA PRO A 103 10.43 -10.36 9.10
C PRO A 103 10.03 -10.26 7.63
N GLU A 104 9.17 -11.18 7.20
CA GLU A 104 8.54 -11.09 5.89
C GLU A 104 7.71 -9.81 5.80
N LYS A 105 7.82 -9.11 4.67
CA LYS A 105 7.20 -7.80 4.47
C LYS A 105 6.49 -7.72 3.13
N PHE A 106 5.19 -7.46 3.19
CA PHE A 106 4.39 -7.13 2.03
C PHE A 106 4.31 -5.61 1.87
N SER A 107 4.68 -5.11 0.70
CA SER A 107 4.64 -3.68 0.39
C SER A 107 3.56 -3.41 -0.67
N GLU A 108 2.56 -2.61 -0.31
CA GLU A 108 1.57 -2.08 -1.23
C GLU A 108 1.90 -0.64 -1.59
N LYS A 109 1.79 -0.29 -2.87
CA LYS A 109 1.94 1.10 -3.33
C LYS A 109 0.57 1.65 -3.71
N PHE A 110 0.19 2.78 -3.12
CA PHE A 110 -1.09 3.45 -3.39
C PHE A 110 -1.05 4.23 -4.69
N GLN A 111 -0.92 3.52 -5.81
CA GLN A 111 -0.83 4.14 -7.14
C GLN A 111 -2.18 4.21 -7.83
N ARG A 112 -2.41 5.31 -8.56
CA ARG A 112 -3.65 5.52 -9.32
C ARG A 112 -3.80 4.56 -10.50
N PHE A 113 -2.68 4.23 -11.13
CA PHE A 113 -2.62 3.36 -12.29
C PHE A 113 -1.51 2.35 -12.08
N THR A 114 -1.79 1.09 -12.41
CA THR A 114 -0.83 0.01 -12.29
C THR A 114 -0.61 -0.63 -13.66
N PRO A 115 0.66 -0.87 -14.07
CA PRO A 115 0.94 -1.57 -15.32
C PRO A 115 0.67 -3.08 -15.21
N PHE A 116 0.35 -3.60 -14.02
CA PHE A 116 0.10 -5.00 -13.78
C PHE A 116 -1.40 -5.29 -13.87
N THR A 117 -1.79 -6.27 -14.70
CA THR A 117 -3.22 -6.57 -14.95
C THR A 117 -3.98 -7.06 -13.72
N LEU A 118 -3.29 -7.71 -12.77
CA LEU A 118 -3.86 -8.12 -11.48
C LEU A 118 -3.49 -7.13 -10.36
N GLY A 119 -2.90 -5.99 -10.71
CA GLY A 119 -2.54 -4.95 -9.76
C GLY A 119 -3.78 -4.23 -9.24
N LYS A 120 -3.69 -3.69 -8.04
CA LYS A 120 -4.73 -2.83 -7.48
C LYS A 120 -4.48 -1.38 -7.84
N GLU A 121 -5.52 -0.71 -8.30
CA GLU A 121 -5.58 0.73 -8.49
C GLU A 121 -6.28 1.41 -7.30
N PHE A 122 -5.71 2.54 -6.87
CA PHE A 122 -6.16 3.30 -5.71
C PHE A 122 -6.66 4.68 -6.09
N ARG A 123 -7.70 5.16 -5.42
CA ARG A 123 -8.33 6.46 -5.64
C ARG A 123 -8.32 7.27 -4.36
N GLN A 124 -8.17 8.58 -4.50
CA GLN A 124 -8.31 9.51 -3.38
C GLN A 124 -9.76 9.55 -2.90
N GLY A 125 -9.95 9.76 -1.60
CA GLY A 125 -11.26 9.78 -0.95
C GLY A 125 -11.84 8.39 -0.67
N GLU A 126 -11.22 7.32 -1.16
CA GLU A 126 -11.66 5.95 -0.96
C GLU A 126 -10.95 5.27 0.21
N SER A 127 -11.66 4.33 0.82
CA SER A 127 -11.16 3.47 1.89
C SER A 127 -10.99 2.04 1.38
N TYR A 128 -9.86 1.43 1.73
CA TYR A 128 -9.52 0.06 1.36
C TYR A 128 -9.37 -0.81 2.60
N TYR A 129 -9.75 -2.08 2.50
CA TYR A 129 -9.88 -2.94 3.67
C TYR A 129 -9.02 -4.19 3.53
N TYR A 130 -8.29 -4.49 4.60
CA TYR A 130 -7.48 -5.70 4.72
C TYR A 130 -7.96 -6.51 5.92
N ILE A 131 -8.06 -7.82 5.74
CA ILE A 131 -8.36 -8.78 6.81
C ILE A 131 -7.38 -9.95 6.77
N SER A 132 -7.25 -10.68 7.86
CA SER A 132 -6.47 -11.92 7.90
C SER A 132 -7.27 -13.13 8.35
N LYS A 133 -6.84 -14.30 7.85
CA LYS A 133 -7.22 -15.62 8.37
C LYS A 133 -5.98 -16.36 8.86
N PRO A 134 -6.04 -17.03 10.02
CA PRO A 134 -4.90 -17.78 10.53
C PRO A 134 -4.56 -18.94 9.59
N LEU A 135 -3.29 -19.09 9.27
CA LEU A 135 -2.80 -20.21 8.46
C LEU A 135 -2.65 -21.43 9.38
N HIS A 136 -3.27 -22.55 9.03
CA HIS A 136 -3.27 -23.79 9.83
C HIS A 136 -3.70 -23.61 11.30
N HIS A 137 -4.62 -22.67 11.59
CA HIS A 137 -5.07 -22.33 12.95
C HIS A 137 -4.00 -21.72 13.87
N HIS A 138 -2.87 -21.26 13.32
CA HIS A 138 -1.81 -20.59 14.09
C HIS A 138 -2.02 -19.07 14.11
N GLY A 139 -2.89 -18.59 15.00
CA GLY A 139 -3.08 -17.15 15.22
C GLY A 139 -4.50 -16.77 15.60
N LYS A 140 -4.72 -15.48 15.86
CA LYS A 140 -6.03 -14.93 16.19
C LYS A 140 -6.88 -14.81 14.92
N GLU A 141 -8.16 -15.14 15.02
CA GLU A 141 -9.07 -14.86 13.93
C GLU A 141 -9.27 -13.35 13.73
N CYS A 142 -9.32 -12.93 12.46
CA CYS A 142 -9.77 -11.60 12.08
C CYS A 142 -8.96 -10.44 12.66
N LEU A 143 -7.67 -10.35 12.32
CA LEU A 143 -7.02 -9.04 12.37
C LEU A 143 -7.48 -8.26 11.14
N ARG A 144 -7.79 -6.97 11.31
CA ARG A 144 -8.33 -6.15 10.23
C ARG A 144 -7.81 -4.71 10.28
N LEU A 145 -7.58 -4.15 9.11
CA LEU A 145 -7.02 -2.81 8.90
C LEU A 145 -7.85 -2.08 7.84
N ARG A 146 -8.24 -0.84 8.13
CA ARG A 146 -8.74 0.10 7.13
C ARG A 146 -7.63 1.03 6.67
N VAL A 147 -7.55 1.31 5.38
CA VAL A 147 -6.59 2.26 4.82
C VAL A 147 -7.34 3.33 4.08
N ASP A 148 -7.25 4.57 4.56
CA ASP A 148 -7.97 5.71 4.04
C ASP A 148 -7.03 6.52 3.13
N VAL A 149 -7.33 6.61 1.83
CA VAL A 149 -6.49 7.34 0.87
C VAL A 149 -6.92 8.79 0.83
N VAL A 150 -6.18 9.65 1.53
CA VAL A 150 -6.49 11.08 1.65
C VAL A 150 -5.93 11.88 0.46
N ALA A 151 -6.59 12.99 0.15
CA ALA A 151 -6.07 13.97 -0.81
C ALA A 151 -4.78 14.62 -0.26
N ALA A 152 -3.89 15.02 -1.15
CA ALA A 152 -2.58 15.59 -0.77
C ALA A 152 -2.69 16.98 -0.11
N ASP A 153 -3.85 17.59 -0.26
CA ASP A 153 -4.33 18.82 0.32
C ASP A 153 -5.59 18.51 1.11
N GLY A 154 -5.78 19.11 2.30
CA GLY A 154 -6.99 18.93 3.11
C GLY A 154 -8.30 19.39 2.45
N SER A 155 -8.34 19.54 1.12
CA SER A 155 -9.57 19.58 0.35
C SER A 155 -10.21 18.19 0.44
N GLN A 156 -11.16 18.07 1.36
CA GLN A 156 -12.12 16.97 1.32
C GLN A 156 -12.84 17.10 -0.01
N GLU A 157 -12.43 16.32 -1.01
CA GLU A 157 -13.20 16.20 -2.25
C GLU A 157 -14.59 15.73 -1.81
N ALA A 158 -15.58 16.57 -2.08
CA ALA A 158 -16.90 16.47 -1.46
C ALA A 158 -17.45 15.06 -1.66
N ARG A 159 -17.65 14.33 -0.55
CA ARG A 159 -18.39 13.06 -0.56
C ARG A 159 -19.69 13.32 -1.29
N VAL A 160 -19.87 12.72 -2.47
CA VAL A 160 -21.16 12.73 -3.16
C VAL A 160 -22.10 11.85 -2.33
N ALA A 161 -22.75 12.48 -1.37
CA ALA A 161 -23.83 11.87 -0.61
C ALA A 161 -24.99 11.62 -1.57
N LYS A 162 -25.18 10.36 -2.00
CA LYS A 162 -26.47 9.92 -2.53
C LYS A 162 -27.47 9.83 -1.38
N GLY A 163 -28.05 10.96 -1.01
CA GLY A 163 -29.26 11.04 -0.20
C GLY A 163 -30.48 11.23 -1.09
N GLY A 164 -31.42 10.28 -1.05
CA GLY A 164 -32.68 10.35 -1.77
C GLY A 164 -33.66 9.27 -1.30
N THR A 165 -34.58 9.68 -0.44
CA THR A 165 -35.60 8.92 0.29
C THR A 165 -36.78 8.49 -0.59
N GLY A 166 -37.31 7.28 -0.37
CA GLY A 166 -38.76 7.00 -0.38
C GLY A 166 -39.35 6.22 -1.57
N GLY A 167 -40.08 5.13 -1.26
CA GLY A 167 -41.20 4.65 -2.08
C GLY A 167 -41.23 3.15 -2.38
N ALA A 168 -42.24 2.46 -1.87
CA ALA A 168 -42.49 1.02 -1.91
C ALA A 168 -42.89 0.44 -3.29
N GLY A 169 -42.74 -0.89 -3.46
CA GLY A 169 -43.49 -1.64 -4.47
C GLY A 169 -42.82 -2.89 -5.08
N VAL A 170 -43.03 -4.05 -4.44
CA VAL A 170 -43.27 -5.42 -4.97
C VAL A 170 -42.81 -5.79 -6.39
N GLY A 171 -42.06 -6.92 -6.49
CA GLY A 171 -42.39 -7.98 -7.46
C GLY A 171 -41.38 -8.35 -8.55
N ALA A 172 -40.74 -9.52 -8.35
CA ALA A 172 -40.39 -10.56 -9.33
C ALA A 172 -39.51 -10.24 -10.56
N GLY A 173 -38.38 -10.98 -10.65
CA GLY A 173 -38.03 -11.73 -11.86
C GLY A 173 -36.83 -11.24 -12.67
N GLY A 174 -35.87 -12.17 -12.89
CA GLY A 174 -35.15 -12.29 -14.16
C GLY A 174 -33.84 -11.52 -14.29
N GLY A 175 -32.71 -12.24 -14.15
CA GLY A 175 -31.42 -11.76 -14.64
C GLY A 175 -31.39 -11.75 -16.16
N VAL A 176 -30.81 -10.70 -16.76
CA VAL A 176 -30.28 -10.69 -18.13
C VAL A 176 -29.16 -9.64 -18.18
N HIS A 177 -27.96 -10.11 -18.52
CA HIS A 177 -26.81 -9.29 -18.86
C HIS A 177 -27.13 -8.47 -20.11
N ASN A 178 -26.82 -7.17 -20.13
CA ASN A 178 -26.95 -6.31 -21.30
C ASN A 178 -25.58 -6.18 -22.02
N PRO A 179 -25.37 -6.77 -23.20
CA PRO A 179 -24.16 -6.57 -23.99
C PRO A 179 -24.52 -5.80 -25.25
N SER A 180 -24.31 -4.48 -25.27
CA SER A 180 -24.28 -3.76 -26.54
C SER A 180 -23.49 -2.47 -26.42
N ASN A 181 -22.20 -2.59 -26.78
CA ASN A 181 -21.39 -1.56 -27.43
C ASN A 181 -20.12 -2.26 -27.95
N ARG A 182 -20.26 -2.99 -29.07
CA ARG A 182 -19.11 -3.43 -29.87
C ARG A 182 -18.89 -2.39 -30.96
N LEU A 183 -17.78 -1.65 -30.86
CA LEU A 183 -17.18 -0.98 -32.00
C LEU A 183 -16.22 -1.97 -32.71
N PRO A 184 -16.02 -1.89 -34.04
CA PRO A 184 -15.11 -2.78 -34.75
C PRO A 184 -13.66 -2.43 -34.41
N ALA A 185 -12.84 -3.42 -34.08
CA ALA A 185 -11.40 -3.27 -34.02
C ALA A 185 -10.80 -3.72 -35.36
N ASP A 186 -10.23 -2.80 -36.11
CA ASP A 186 -9.26 -3.09 -37.16
C ASP A 186 -7.92 -3.41 -36.48
N ASP A 187 -7.40 -4.63 -36.69
CA ASP A 187 -6.07 -5.04 -36.22
C ASP A 187 -4.96 -4.46 -37.12
N PRO A 188 -3.99 -3.68 -36.61
CA PRO A 188 -2.73 -3.51 -37.31
C PRO A 188 -1.77 -4.65 -36.95
N VAL A 189 -1.18 -5.26 -37.99
CA VAL A 189 -0.04 -6.17 -37.90
C VAL A 189 1.13 -5.45 -37.21
N VAL A 190 1.50 -5.91 -36.01
CA VAL A 190 2.68 -5.44 -35.28
C VAL A 190 3.82 -6.44 -35.46
N ILE A 191 4.88 -5.98 -36.14
CA ILE A 191 6.17 -6.67 -36.21
C ILE A 191 6.86 -6.48 -34.85
N LEU A 192 7.08 -7.58 -34.11
CA LEU A 192 7.81 -7.58 -32.84
C LEU A 192 9.31 -7.29 -33.09
N PRO A 193 9.92 -6.29 -32.42
CA PRO A 193 11.37 -6.26 -32.26
C PRO A 193 11.82 -7.19 -31.12
N ASP A 194 13.00 -7.76 -31.30
CA ASP A 194 13.63 -8.77 -30.45
C ASP A 194 13.93 -8.23 -29.03
N VAL A 195 13.65 -9.03 -28.01
CA VAL A 195 13.76 -8.65 -26.60
C VAL A 195 15.23 -8.72 -26.15
N GLN A 196 15.89 -7.56 -26.03
CA GLN A 196 17.18 -7.50 -25.33
C GLN A 196 16.99 -7.70 -23.82
N LYS A 197 17.59 -8.79 -23.30
CA LYS A 197 17.75 -9.04 -21.86
C LYS A 197 18.57 -7.91 -21.23
N SER A 198 17.97 -7.16 -20.31
CA SER A 198 18.72 -6.24 -19.45
C SER A 198 19.37 -7.02 -18.31
N VAL A 199 20.70 -6.96 -18.27
CA VAL A 199 21.49 -7.41 -17.11
C VAL A 199 21.42 -6.28 -16.08
N ARG A 200 20.77 -6.55 -14.94
CA ARG A 200 20.75 -5.64 -13.78
C ARG A 200 22.14 -5.65 -13.13
N ALA A 201 22.90 -4.58 -13.30
CA ALA A 201 24.06 -4.30 -12.47
C ALA A 201 23.58 -3.75 -11.12
N SER A 202 23.90 -4.48 -10.05
CA SER A 202 23.61 -4.10 -8.66
C SER A 202 24.57 -3.00 -8.22
N SER A 203 24.08 -1.78 -8.05
CA SER A 203 24.79 -0.73 -7.31
C SER A 203 23.97 -0.37 -6.09
N ALA A 204 24.12 -1.14 -5.01
CA ALA A 204 23.59 -0.78 -3.70
C ALA A 204 24.50 0.31 -3.10
N VAL A 205 24.20 1.57 -3.38
CA VAL A 205 24.74 2.69 -2.60
C VAL A 205 23.76 2.92 -1.46
N ALA A 206 24.16 2.54 -0.25
CA ALA A 206 23.46 2.93 0.97
C ALA A 206 23.53 4.46 1.09
N THR A 207 22.45 5.15 0.74
CA THR A 207 22.27 6.57 1.04
C THR A 207 22.04 6.71 2.54
N THR A 208 23.14 6.79 3.29
CA THR A 208 23.11 7.31 4.66
C THR A 208 22.65 8.76 4.59
N SER A 209 21.68 9.13 5.43
CA SER A 209 21.10 10.46 5.47
C SER A 209 22.14 11.49 5.95
N LEU A 210 22.95 12.00 5.03
CA LEU A 210 23.90 13.09 5.24
C LEU A 210 23.24 14.48 5.24
N SER A 211 21.92 14.54 5.50
CA SER A 211 21.12 15.77 5.42
C SER A 211 21.42 16.77 6.56
N ILE A 212 22.03 16.33 7.66
CA ILE A 212 22.33 17.18 8.82
C ILE A 212 23.71 17.85 8.69
N LEU A 213 24.67 17.19 8.02
CA LEU A 213 26.03 17.72 7.85
C LEU A 213 26.12 18.79 6.75
N SER A 214 25.23 18.78 5.74
CA SER A 214 25.25 19.77 4.65
C SER A 214 24.70 21.15 5.05
N LEU A 215 23.95 21.25 6.15
CA LEU A 215 23.46 22.54 6.70
C LEU A 215 24.51 23.26 7.56
N LEU A 216 25.49 22.53 8.10
CA LEU A 216 26.51 23.09 8.99
C LEU A 216 27.70 23.69 8.24
N VAL A 217 28.05 23.16 7.07
CA VAL A 217 29.14 23.69 6.24
C VAL A 217 28.93 25.15 5.82
N PRO A 218 27.76 25.58 5.31
CA PRO A 218 27.57 26.98 4.94
C PRO A 218 27.52 27.92 6.14
N PHE A 219 26.99 27.44 7.28
CA PHE A 219 26.96 28.22 8.53
C PHE A 219 28.35 28.42 9.13
N SER A 220 29.22 27.40 9.02
CA SER A 220 30.61 27.44 9.50
C SER A 220 31.50 28.35 8.65
N LEU A 221 31.29 28.38 7.33
CA LEU A 221 31.98 29.30 6.42
C LEU A 221 31.57 30.77 6.64
N LEU A 222 30.31 31.03 7.03
CA LEU A 222 29.85 32.39 7.36
C LEU A 222 30.44 32.94 8.68
N LEU A 223 30.74 32.05 9.63
CA LEU A 223 31.39 32.39 10.90
C LEU A 223 32.91 32.59 10.77
N LEU A 224 33.53 32.11 9.68
CA LEU A 224 34.96 32.29 9.39
C LEU A 224 35.26 33.54 8.54
N LEU A 225 34.23 34.22 8.04
CA LEU A 225 34.33 35.45 7.23
C LEU A 225 33.92 36.73 7.98
N HIS A 226 33.66 36.64 9.29
CA HIS A 226 33.58 37.77 10.22
C HIS A 226 34.66 37.63 11.31
#